data_AF-A0A8H7K7B4-F1
#
_entry.id   AF-A0A8H7K7B4-F1
#
_cell.length_a   1.000
_cell.length_b   1.000
_cell.length_c   1.000
_cell.angle_alpha   90.00
_cell.angle_beta   90.00
_cell.angle_gamma   90.00
#
_symmetry.space_group_name_H-M   'P 1'
#
loop_
_entity.id
_entity.type
_entity.pdbx_description
1 polymer ?
#
loop_
_entity_poly.entity_id
_entity_poly.type
_entity_poly.pdbx_seq_one_letter_code
_entity_poly.pdbx_strand_id
1 'polypeptide(L)'
;MVTLNWLFGLPVGQQVSNGPTPGESIREDIQLLPPTEDPWYKAPPDLDRKRVGEILKIRQAPGNLTAIIGNSLGTAYNILYRTTDSAGRPSWAVTTLLIPSSFNFSPSGKAVMVSYQFAYNSANPDSSPSFALYGKLAEENKHLGLKSSTSFLDQLLSQGWIVNTPDFAGPMAAFGATVQAGHATLDSIRSVQNLAQLTGGTEMSIVIWGYSGGTTATAAAAEMQPTYAPELKLDGAILGGMANDLASSFDRLNGGPIAGRIIAILLGITAQFPDARAYLTSCLVPETRDEFLSVLETEASKSVLHFSGRDIYAFFKDGKKDVYGPILVELYETQMKIGTRSTPVMPMFIYHAIGDQVCPVDKVDDVVSKWREDGAHILFERNTLGNHVSEIENGKPRAMAWLRQIFDESYETSTCTIRNVIVEAPADSA
;
A
#
# COMPACT_ATOMS: atom_id res chain seq x y z
N MET A 1 1.88 27.30 -19.41
CA MET A 1 1.14 26.02 -19.33
C MET A 1 2.17 24.93 -19.57
N VAL A 2 2.71 24.32 -18.50
CA VAL A 2 3.81 23.34 -18.61
C VAL A 2 3.20 22.02 -19.08
N THR A 3 3.39 21.69 -20.35
CA THR A 3 2.93 20.43 -20.92
C THR A 3 3.74 19.28 -20.31
N LEU A 4 3.08 18.31 -19.69
CA LEU A 4 3.70 17.07 -19.17
C LEU A 4 4.15 16.11 -20.29
N ASN A 5 4.48 16.64 -21.48
CA ASN A 5 4.97 15.91 -22.65
C ASN A 5 6.22 15.06 -22.35
N TRP A 6 6.94 15.39 -21.27
CA TRP A 6 8.11 14.66 -20.80
C TRP A 6 7.80 13.31 -20.13
N LEU A 7 6.57 13.08 -19.66
CA LEU A 7 6.12 11.76 -19.16
C LEU A 7 5.81 10.78 -20.29
N PHE A 8 5.54 11.29 -21.50
CA PHE A 8 5.17 10.48 -22.66
C PHE A 8 6.36 10.04 -23.51
N GLY A 9 7.58 10.45 -23.14
CA GLY A 9 8.77 10.31 -23.99
C GLY A 9 10.02 9.83 -23.27
N LEU A 10 9.90 9.13 -22.13
CA LEU A 10 11.07 8.51 -21.49
C LEU A 10 11.78 7.61 -22.52
N PRO A 11 13.02 7.94 -22.95
CA PRO A 11 13.80 7.05 -23.79
C PRO A 11 14.17 5.86 -22.91
N VAL A 12 13.45 4.76 -23.08
CA VAL A 12 13.84 3.47 -22.50
C VAL A 12 15.22 3.15 -23.06
N GLY A 13 16.21 3.01 -22.17
CA GLY A 13 17.59 2.74 -22.55
C GLY A 13 17.70 1.53 -23.47
N GLN A 14 18.31 1.76 -24.63
CA GLN A 14 18.71 0.73 -25.60
C GLN A 14 19.54 -0.36 -24.91
N GLN A 15 19.11 -1.62 -25.04
CA GLN A 15 20.10 -2.67 -25.26
C GLN A 15 20.78 -2.36 -26.60
N VAL A 16 22.11 -2.18 -26.57
CA VAL A 16 22.91 -1.96 -27.77
C VAL A 16 22.93 -3.26 -28.57
N SER A 17 22.11 -3.34 -29.61
CA SER A 17 22.39 -4.12 -30.81
C SER A 17 21.65 -3.55 -32.03
N ASN A 18 22.43 -2.95 -32.93
CA ASN A 18 22.14 -2.57 -34.34
C ASN A 18 20.67 -2.56 -34.84
N GLY A 19 20.11 -1.34 -34.98
CA GLY A 19 19.15 -0.84 -36.00
C GLY A 19 17.76 -1.50 -36.16
N PRO A 20 16.67 -0.71 -36.27
CA PRO A 20 16.32 -0.15 -37.60
C PRO A 20 15.74 1.29 -37.60
N THR A 21 15.42 1.75 -38.82
CA THR A 21 15.02 3.09 -39.34
C THR A 21 13.83 3.78 -38.66
N PRO A 22 13.68 5.13 -38.81
CA PRO A 22 12.57 5.90 -38.22
C PRO A 22 11.26 5.64 -38.97
N GLY A 23 10.23 5.11 -38.28
CA GLY A 23 8.89 5.02 -38.85
C GLY A 23 7.95 3.95 -38.26
N GLU A 24 8.44 3.00 -37.48
CA GLU A 24 7.61 1.98 -36.84
C GLU A 24 7.80 2.00 -35.33
N SER A 25 6.75 2.36 -34.58
CA SER A 25 6.71 2.12 -33.14
C SER A 25 6.56 0.62 -32.91
N ILE A 26 7.67 -0.09 -32.80
CA ILE A 26 7.67 -1.45 -32.26
C ILE A 26 7.28 -1.30 -30.78
N ARG A 27 5.98 -1.40 -30.46
CA ARG A 27 5.59 -1.75 -29.11
C ARG A 27 6.03 -3.19 -28.93
N GLU A 28 7.19 -3.40 -28.31
CA GLU A 28 7.51 -4.70 -27.75
C GLU A 28 6.37 -5.02 -26.77
N ASP A 29 5.57 -6.04 -27.08
CA ASP A 29 4.58 -6.57 -26.15
C ASP A 29 5.35 -7.17 -24.96
N ILE A 30 5.66 -6.34 -23.96
CA ILE A 30 6.33 -6.78 -22.73
C ILE A 30 5.38 -7.78 -22.06
N GLN A 31 5.79 -9.05 -22.05
CA GLN A 31 5.03 -10.13 -21.45
C GLN A 31 4.81 -9.85 -19.96
N LEU A 32 3.56 -10.00 -19.50
CA LEU A 32 3.23 -9.97 -18.08
C LEU A 32 3.66 -11.30 -17.45
N LEU A 33 4.59 -11.22 -16.50
CA LEU A 33 5.09 -12.34 -15.70
C LEU A 33 4.90 -12.04 -14.21
N PRO A 34 4.66 -13.07 -13.36
CA PRO A 34 4.68 -12.91 -11.91
C PRO A 34 6.01 -12.31 -11.43
N PRO A 35 6.01 -11.45 -10.40
CA PRO A 35 7.23 -10.89 -9.80
C PRO A 35 8.34 -11.91 -9.50
N THR A 36 8.01 -13.11 -9.04
CA THR A 36 8.98 -14.19 -8.75
C THR A 36 9.61 -14.79 -10.01
N GLU A 37 8.93 -14.73 -11.16
CA GLU A 37 9.36 -15.29 -12.44
C GLU A 37 9.97 -14.23 -13.38
N ASP A 38 9.77 -12.94 -13.09
CA ASP A 38 10.18 -11.83 -13.93
C ASP A 38 11.59 -11.30 -13.53
N PRO A 39 12.63 -11.48 -14.37
CA PRO A 39 13.98 -10.98 -14.07
C PRO A 39 14.05 -9.46 -13.89
N TRP A 40 13.06 -8.70 -14.39
CA TRP A 40 12.97 -7.27 -14.18
C TRP A 40 12.76 -6.90 -12.70
N TYR A 41 12.29 -7.79 -11.83
CA TYR A 41 12.21 -7.50 -10.40
C TYR A 41 13.57 -7.63 -9.68
N LYS A 42 14.61 -8.18 -10.30
CA LYS A 42 15.91 -8.37 -9.62
C LYS A 42 16.66 -7.05 -9.43
N ALA A 43 17.05 -6.73 -8.20
CA ALA A 43 17.91 -5.56 -7.94
C ALA A 43 19.27 -5.67 -8.65
N PRO A 44 19.88 -4.53 -9.03
CA PRO A 44 21.24 -4.52 -9.55
C PRO A 44 22.25 -4.90 -8.45
N PRO A 45 23.41 -5.49 -8.80
CA PRO A 45 24.42 -5.92 -7.82
C PRO A 45 25.02 -4.80 -6.97
N ASP A 46 24.92 -3.54 -7.40
CA ASP A 46 25.45 -2.37 -6.70
C ASP A 46 24.40 -1.63 -5.85
N LEU A 47 23.29 -2.30 -5.50
CA LEU A 47 22.18 -1.75 -4.71
C LEU A 47 22.65 -0.96 -3.47
N ASP A 48 23.65 -1.49 -2.76
CA ASP A 48 24.19 -0.92 -1.53
C ASP A 48 24.83 0.46 -1.72
N ARG A 49 25.19 0.81 -2.96
CA ARG A 49 25.79 2.11 -3.34
C ARG A 49 24.76 3.13 -3.82
N LYS A 50 23.49 2.73 -3.96
CA LYS A 50 22.39 3.57 -4.47
C LYS A 50 21.77 4.39 -3.35
N ARG A 51 21.34 5.61 -3.67
CA ARG A 51 20.67 6.49 -2.69
C ARG A 51 19.25 6.02 -2.43
N VAL A 52 18.73 6.31 -1.23
CA VAL A 52 17.34 6.02 -0.88
C VAL A 52 16.42 6.76 -1.88
N GLY A 53 15.43 6.07 -2.45
CA GLY A 53 14.54 6.64 -3.46
C GLY A 53 15.14 6.80 -4.86
N GLU A 54 16.37 6.32 -5.10
CA GLU A 54 16.97 6.30 -6.44
C GLU A 54 16.25 5.30 -7.35
N ILE A 55 15.95 5.72 -8.59
CA ILE A 55 15.39 4.86 -9.64
C ILE A 55 16.49 3.89 -10.09
N LEU A 56 16.24 2.60 -9.93
CA LEU A 56 17.16 1.54 -10.34
C LEU A 56 16.81 1.05 -11.74
N LYS A 57 15.51 0.85 -12.02
CA LYS A 57 14.99 0.47 -13.33
C LYS A 57 13.63 1.10 -13.55
N ILE A 58 13.30 1.35 -14.81
CA ILE A 58 11.99 1.79 -15.24
C ILE A 58 11.59 1.02 -16.50
N ARG A 59 10.32 0.62 -16.58
CA ARG A 59 9.72 0.07 -17.80
C ARG A 59 8.31 0.60 -17.95
N GLN A 60 7.80 0.64 -19.17
CA GLN A 60 6.36 0.74 -19.36
C GLN A 60 5.71 -0.49 -18.70
N ALA A 61 4.60 -0.29 -18.01
CA ALA A 61 3.88 -1.39 -17.37
C ALA A 61 3.46 -2.42 -18.45
N PRO A 62 3.73 -3.71 -18.24
CA PRO A 62 3.53 -4.75 -19.27
C PRO A 62 2.06 -4.96 -19.61
N GLY A 63 1.77 -5.76 -20.65
CA GLY A 63 0.41 -6.16 -20.99
C GLY A 63 -0.55 -4.99 -21.29
N ASN A 64 -1.81 -5.13 -20.87
CA ASN A 64 -2.93 -4.26 -21.26
C ASN A 64 -3.49 -3.41 -20.09
N LEU A 65 -2.65 -2.93 -19.19
CA LEU A 65 -3.10 -2.24 -17.96
C LEU A 65 -4.01 -1.03 -18.22
N THR A 66 -3.78 -0.29 -19.31
CA THR A 66 -4.65 0.82 -19.75
C THR A 66 -6.08 0.37 -20.00
N ALA A 67 -6.27 -0.80 -20.63
CA ALA A 67 -7.61 -1.37 -20.86
C ALA A 67 -8.25 -1.90 -19.58
N ILE A 68 -7.45 -2.41 -18.63
CA ILE A 68 -7.93 -2.95 -17.35
C ILE A 68 -8.39 -1.84 -16.40
N ILE A 69 -7.66 -0.73 -16.34
CA ILE A 69 -8.01 0.40 -15.46
C ILE A 69 -9.17 1.19 -16.04
N GLY A 70 -9.04 1.64 -17.29
CA GLY A 70 -10.08 2.44 -17.92
C GLY A 70 -9.53 3.61 -18.72
N ASN A 71 -10.46 4.37 -19.31
CA ASN A 71 -10.15 5.41 -20.30
C ASN A 71 -9.42 6.62 -19.71
N SER A 72 -9.40 6.78 -18.38
CA SER A 72 -8.70 7.88 -17.73
C SER A 72 -7.19 7.64 -17.65
N LEU A 73 -6.71 6.40 -17.81
CA LEU A 73 -5.28 6.09 -17.84
C LEU A 73 -4.69 6.38 -19.23
N GLY A 74 -3.74 7.31 -19.30
CA GLY A 74 -2.97 7.56 -20.52
C GLY A 74 -1.82 6.57 -20.68
N THR A 75 -0.98 6.43 -19.66
CA THR A 75 0.14 5.48 -19.65
C THR A 75 0.49 5.04 -18.24
N ALA A 76 1.22 3.93 -18.12
CA ALA A 76 1.67 3.40 -16.85
C ALA A 76 3.12 2.93 -16.93
N TYR A 77 3.87 3.10 -15.84
CA TYR A 77 5.25 2.65 -15.71
C TYR A 77 5.42 1.84 -14.42
N ASN A 78 6.18 0.75 -14.46
CA ASN A 78 6.75 0.19 -13.24
C ASN A 78 8.11 0.84 -12.99
N ILE A 79 8.34 1.26 -11.76
CA ILE A 79 9.61 1.84 -11.32
C ILE A 79 10.14 0.98 -10.17
N LEU A 80 11.31 0.39 -10.37
CA LEU A 80 12.05 -0.31 -9.32
C LEU A 80 13.00 0.71 -8.68
N TYR A 81 12.90 0.90 -7.37
CA TYR A 81 13.66 1.93 -6.63
C TYR A 81 14.34 1.36 -5.40
N ARG A 82 15.43 2.02 -4.96
CA ARG A 82 16.14 1.71 -3.72
C ARG A 82 15.26 2.11 -2.53
N THR A 83 15.04 1.20 -1.58
CA THR A 83 14.50 1.49 -0.24
C THR A 83 15.33 0.84 0.88
N THR A 84 14.85 0.88 2.12
CA THR A 84 15.50 0.30 3.29
C THR A 84 14.56 -0.67 3.98
N ASP A 85 15.02 -1.89 4.26
CA ASP A 85 14.17 -2.90 4.89
C ASP A 85 13.97 -2.67 6.41
N SER A 86 13.16 -3.52 7.04
CA SER A 86 12.87 -3.43 8.49
C SER A 86 14.08 -3.66 9.40
N ALA A 87 15.15 -4.26 8.86
CA ALA A 87 16.41 -4.49 9.55
C ALA A 87 17.45 -3.39 9.26
N GLY A 88 17.07 -2.33 8.54
CA GLY A 88 17.96 -1.22 8.19
C GLY A 88 18.92 -1.52 7.02
N ARG A 89 18.72 -2.63 6.31
CA ARG A 89 19.59 -3.05 5.20
C ARG A 89 19.14 -2.41 3.89
N PRO A 90 20.05 -2.20 2.91
CA PRO A 90 19.67 -1.83 1.55
C PRO A 90 18.67 -2.85 0.98
N SER A 91 17.58 -2.33 0.44
CA SER A 91 16.52 -3.12 -0.17
C SER A 91 15.97 -2.38 -1.40
N TRP A 92 14.98 -2.97 -2.03
CA TRP A 92 14.30 -2.38 -3.18
C TRP A 92 12.79 -2.58 -3.05
N ALA A 93 12.02 -1.82 -3.81
CA ALA A 93 10.61 -2.05 -3.99
C ALA A 93 10.20 -1.54 -5.38
N VAL A 94 8.97 -1.86 -5.79
CA VAL A 94 8.39 -1.41 -7.06
C VAL A 94 7.22 -0.49 -6.77
N THR A 95 7.00 0.49 -7.64
CA THR A 95 5.75 1.25 -7.68
C THR A 95 5.24 1.25 -9.11
N THR A 96 3.93 1.11 -9.27
CA THR A 96 3.27 1.41 -10.54
C THR A 96 2.89 2.88 -10.54
N LEU A 97 3.45 3.64 -11.46
CA LEU A 97 3.13 5.04 -11.70
C LEU A 97 2.10 5.11 -12.83
N LEU A 98 0.93 5.66 -12.53
CA LEU A 98 -0.23 5.77 -13.40
C LEU A 98 -0.43 7.23 -13.79
N ILE A 99 -0.38 7.48 -15.09
CA ILE A 99 -0.39 8.83 -15.65
C ILE A 99 -1.72 9.06 -16.34
N PRO A 100 -2.51 10.05 -15.90
CA PRO A 100 -3.82 10.29 -16.46
C PRO A 100 -3.73 10.82 -17.89
N SER A 101 -4.80 10.62 -18.67
CA SER A 101 -4.90 11.12 -20.04
C SER A 101 -5.09 12.64 -20.12
N SER A 102 -5.52 13.25 -19.02
CA SER A 102 -5.60 14.70 -18.81
C SER A 102 -5.05 15.05 -17.43
N PHE A 103 -4.55 16.27 -17.23
CA PHE A 103 -3.91 16.65 -15.96
C PHE A 103 -4.61 17.82 -15.32
N ASN A 104 -4.78 17.75 -14.01
CA ASN A 104 -5.14 18.87 -13.17
C ASN A 104 -3.94 19.30 -12.32
N PHE A 105 -3.91 20.59 -12.01
CA PHE A 105 -2.88 21.24 -11.22
C PHE A 105 -3.55 22.00 -10.08
N SER A 106 -2.83 22.14 -8.96
CA SER A 106 -3.27 23.00 -7.87
C SER A 106 -3.30 24.48 -8.31
N PRO A 107 -3.95 25.39 -7.56
CA PRO A 107 -3.89 26.83 -7.82
C PRO A 107 -2.46 27.38 -7.89
N SER A 108 -1.52 26.85 -7.10
CA SER A 108 -0.10 27.21 -7.18
C SER A 108 0.67 26.58 -8.37
N GLY A 109 0.00 25.80 -9.22
CA GLY A 109 0.57 25.21 -10.44
C GLY A 109 1.35 23.91 -10.22
N LYS A 110 1.17 23.27 -9.06
CA LYS A 110 1.76 21.96 -8.76
C LYS A 110 0.96 20.86 -9.43
N ALA A 111 1.66 19.84 -9.95
CA ALA A 111 0.98 18.61 -10.35
C ALA A 111 0.41 17.94 -9.09
N VAL A 112 -0.72 17.25 -9.19
CA VAL A 112 -1.34 16.59 -8.03
C VAL A 112 -1.15 15.08 -8.12
N MET A 113 -0.74 14.46 -7.02
CA MET A 113 -0.45 13.04 -6.95
C MET A 113 -1.08 12.39 -5.72
N VAL A 114 -1.73 11.25 -5.94
CA VAL A 114 -2.19 10.36 -4.88
C VAL A 114 -1.26 9.14 -4.82
N SER A 115 -0.61 8.91 -3.69
CA SER A 115 0.07 7.65 -3.43
C SER A 115 -0.91 6.69 -2.78
N TYR A 116 -1.40 5.69 -3.51
CA TYR A 116 -2.43 4.78 -3.03
C TYR A 116 -1.86 3.42 -2.60
N GLN A 117 -2.04 3.07 -1.34
CA GLN A 117 -1.56 1.81 -0.75
C GLN A 117 -2.70 0.78 -0.71
N PHE A 118 -2.61 -0.24 -1.58
CA PHE A 118 -3.59 -1.34 -1.63
C PHE A 118 -3.44 -2.29 -0.43
N ALA A 119 -4.56 -2.79 0.09
CA ALA A 119 -4.56 -3.87 1.08
C ALA A 119 -4.42 -5.24 0.40
N TYR A 120 -3.23 -5.61 -0.05
CA TYR A 120 -3.00 -6.92 -0.69
C TYR A 120 -2.75 -8.07 0.31
N ASN A 121 -2.48 -7.75 1.58
CA ASN A 121 -2.56 -8.67 2.73
C ASN A 121 -1.93 -10.06 2.51
N SER A 122 -0.73 -10.11 1.91
CA SER A 122 -0.11 -11.34 1.41
C SER A 122 1.35 -11.45 1.80
N ALA A 123 1.79 -12.67 2.10
CA ALA A 123 3.21 -13.04 2.22
C ALA A 123 3.81 -13.60 0.91
N ASN A 124 3.05 -13.54 -0.19
CA ASN A 124 3.49 -13.94 -1.51
C ASN A 124 3.83 -12.70 -2.36
N PRO A 125 5.09 -12.55 -2.86
CA PRO A 125 5.48 -11.45 -3.75
C PRO A 125 4.63 -11.32 -5.02
N ASP A 126 4.05 -12.40 -5.52
CA ASP A 126 3.18 -12.39 -6.71
C ASP A 126 1.78 -11.82 -6.44
N SER A 127 1.48 -11.49 -5.18
CA SER A 127 0.29 -10.71 -4.82
C SER A 127 0.55 -9.20 -4.79
N SER A 128 1.75 -8.74 -5.15
CA SER A 128 2.12 -7.33 -5.10
C SER A 128 1.30 -6.49 -6.10
N PRO A 129 0.91 -5.25 -5.76
CA PRO A 129 0.11 -4.38 -6.62
C PRO A 129 0.60 -4.25 -8.07
N SER A 130 1.91 -4.17 -8.29
CA SER A 130 2.53 -4.11 -9.62
C SER A 130 2.10 -5.22 -10.59
N PHE A 131 1.69 -6.37 -10.06
CA PHE A 131 1.17 -7.51 -10.82
C PHE A 131 -0.32 -7.78 -10.54
N ALA A 132 -0.76 -7.64 -9.28
CA ALA A 132 -2.14 -7.93 -8.88
C ALA A 132 -3.18 -7.02 -9.55
N LEU A 133 -2.77 -5.83 -10.04
CA LEU A 133 -3.59 -4.95 -10.87
C LEU A 133 -4.11 -5.60 -12.16
N TYR A 134 -3.44 -6.64 -12.66
CA TYR A 134 -3.89 -7.38 -13.85
C TYR A 134 -4.81 -8.55 -13.52
N GLY A 135 -4.98 -8.87 -12.24
CA GLY A 135 -5.74 -10.01 -11.74
C GLY A 135 -6.68 -9.60 -10.62
N LYS A 136 -6.39 -10.04 -9.39
CA LYS A 136 -7.32 -9.91 -8.25
C LYS A 136 -7.74 -8.48 -7.91
N LEU A 137 -6.90 -7.47 -8.13
CA LEU A 137 -7.29 -6.06 -7.92
C LEU A 137 -8.18 -5.51 -9.05
N ALA A 138 -8.21 -6.16 -10.21
CA ALA A 138 -9.13 -5.82 -11.30
C ALA A 138 -10.52 -6.45 -11.13
N GLU A 139 -10.68 -7.42 -10.24
CA GLU A 139 -11.95 -8.10 -9.98
C GLU A 139 -12.85 -7.28 -9.05
N GLU A 140 -14.15 -7.26 -9.34
CA GLU A 140 -15.18 -6.75 -8.45
C GLU A 140 -15.71 -7.86 -7.53
N ASN A 141 -16.22 -7.50 -6.35
CA ASN A 141 -16.92 -8.43 -5.46
C ASN A 141 -18.36 -7.96 -5.25
N LYS A 142 -19.23 -8.34 -6.19
CA LYS A 142 -20.66 -7.96 -6.18
C LYS A 142 -21.40 -8.43 -4.92
N HIS A 143 -21.06 -9.61 -4.40
CA HIS A 143 -21.69 -10.14 -3.19
C HIS A 143 -21.43 -9.28 -1.95
N LEU A 144 -20.34 -8.51 -1.95
CA LEU A 144 -20.00 -7.57 -0.89
C LEU A 144 -20.23 -6.11 -1.29
N GLY A 145 -20.80 -5.86 -2.48
CA GLY A 145 -20.98 -4.51 -3.02
C GLY A 145 -19.68 -3.77 -3.32
N LEU A 146 -18.55 -4.48 -3.43
CA LEU A 146 -17.24 -3.87 -3.64
C LEU A 146 -16.93 -3.77 -5.13
N LYS A 147 -16.57 -2.56 -5.57
CA LYS A 147 -16.05 -2.35 -6.92
C LYS A 147 -14.61 -2.82 -7.01
N SER A 148 -14.11 -3.03 -8.22
CA SER A 148 -12.71 -3.38 -8.40
C SER A 148 -11.79 -2.26 -7.93
N SER A 149 -10.60 -2.64 -7.45
CA SER A 149 -9.57 -1.67 -7.08
C SER A 149 -9.12 -0.82 -8.27
N THR A 150 -9.13 -1.38 -9.48
CA THR A 150 -8.82 -0.66 -10.72
C THR A 150 -9.87 0.40 -11.08
N SER A 151 -11.15 0.18 -10.78
CA SER A 151 -12.19 1.19 -10.99
C SER A 151 -11.98 2.43 -10.10
N PHE A 152 -11.45 2.25 -8.90
CA PHE A 152 -11.10 3.35 -8.02
C PHE A 152 -9.87 4.13 -8.53
N LEU A 153 -8.89 3.44 -9.11
CA LEU A 153 -7.79 4.11 -9.80
C LEU A 153 -8.27 4.94 -10.99
N ASP A 154 -9.19 4.41 -11.81
CA ASP A 154 -9.80 5.18 -12.91
C ASP A 154 -10.56 6.39 -12.38
N GLN A 155 -11.26 6.26 -11.25
CA GLN A 155 -11.91 7.40 -10.58
C GLN A 155 -10.89 8.48 -10.18
N LEU A 156 -9.75 8.13 -9.60
CA LEU A 156 -8.68 9.10 -9.26
C LEU A 156 -8.10 9.75 -10.53
N LEU A 157 -7.76 8.93 -11.54
CA LEU A 157 -7.19 9.38 -12.81
C LEU A 157 -8.16 10.28 -13.59
N SER A 158 -9.48 10.06 -13.49
CA SER A 158 -10.51 10.89 -14.13
C SER A 158 -10.53 12.33 -13.61
N GLN A 159 -9.99 12.56 -12.40
CA GLN A 159 -9.78 13.90 -11.86
C GLN A 159 -8.50 14.55 -12.40
N GLY A 160 -7.80 13.92 -13.33
CA GLY A 160 -6.52 14.36 -13.85
C GLY A 160 -5.37 14.26 -12.83
N TRP A 161 -5.51 13.38 -11.84
CA TRP A 161 -4.52 13.18 -10.79
C TRP A 161 -3.55 12.07 -11.15
N ILE A 162 -2.26 12.27 -10.90
CA ILE A 162 -1.25 11.21 -11.00
C ILE A 162 -1.48 10.23 -9.85
N VAL A 163 -1.35 8.93 -10.09
CA VAL A 163 -1.44 7.93 -9.02
C VAL A 163 -0.18 7.08 -9.00
N ASN A 164 0.42 6.88 -7.83
CA ASN A 164 1.46 5.87 -7.66
C ASN A 164 1.02 4.81 -6.64
N THR A 165 1.24 3.54 -6.94
CA THR A 165 0.82 2.42 -6.09
C THR A 165 2.02 1.55 -5.75
N PRO A 166 2.62 1.71 -4.56
CA PRO A 166 3.82 0.98 -4.18
C PRO A 166 3.54 -0.45 -3.71
N ASP A 167 4.43 -1.37 -4.07
CA ASP A 167 4.54 -2.72 -3.50
C ASP A 167 5.23 -2.63 -2.13
N PHE A 168 4.53 -2.04 -1.16
CA PHE A 168 5.16 -1.52 0.06
C PHE A 168 5.80 -2.59 0.96
N ALA A 169 5.33 -3.83 0.93
CA ALA A 169 5.93 -4.95 1.68
C ALA A 169 7.25 -5.46 1.08
N GLY A 170 7.68 -4.88 -0.04
CA GLY A 170 8.99 -5.13 -0.64
C GLY A 170 9.14 -6.52 -1.25
N PRO A 171 10.39 -6.92 -1.60
CA PRO A 171 10.68 -8.12 -2.36
C PRO A 171 10.27 -9.44 -1.71
N MET A 172 10.16 -9.43 -0.39
CA MET A 172 9.86 -10.63 0.40
C MET A 172 8.40 -10.67 0.86
N ALA A 173 7.57 -9.74 0.37
CA ALA A 173 6.17 -9.59 0.81
C ALA A 173 6.04 -9.62 2.35
N ALA A 174 6.78 -8.73 3.03
CA ALA A 174 6.83 -8.66 4.49
C ALA A 174 5.52 -8.10 5.10
N PHE A 175 4.41 -8.80 4.90
CA PHE A 175 3.10 -8.38 5.39
C PHE A 175 3.08 -8.27 6.91
N GLY A 176 2.57 -7.14 7.38
CA GLY A 176 2.56 -6.74 8.79
C GLY A 176 3.79 -5.93 9.21
N ALA A 177 4.87 -5.88 8.42
CA ALA A 177 6.05 -5.08 8.74
C ALA A 177 5.88 -3.61 8.35
N THR A 178 5.38 -2.81 9.29
CA THR A 178 5.13 -1.36 9.15
C THR A 178 6.40 -0.56 8.81
N VAL A 179 7.59 -0.98 9.27
CA VAL A 179 8.86 -0.31 8.93
C VAL A 179 9.18 -0.43 7.45
N GLN A 180 9.22 -1.66 6.92
CA GLN A 180 9.34 -1.92 5.48
C GLN A 180 8.27 -1.15 4.68
N ALA A 181 7.02 -1.21 5.13
CA ALA A 181 5.90 -0.58 4.43
C ALA A 181 6.03 0.95 4.36
N GLY A 182 6.35 1.60 5.49
CA GLY A 182 6.53 3.05 5.57
C GLY A 182 7.72 3.55 4.75
N HIS A 183 8.88 2.87 4.85
CA HIS A 183 10.05 3.21 4.04
C HIS A 183 9.76 3.10 2.54
N ALA A 184 9.19 1.96 2.09
CA ALA A 184 8.90 1.74 0.68
C ALA A 184 7.88 2.78 0.15
N THR A 185 6.84 3.11 0.92
CA THR A 185 5.88 4.15 0.52
C THR A 185 6.55 5.52 0.35
N LEU A 186 7.34 5.99 1.33
CA LEU A 186 8.05 7.28 1.23
C LEU A 186 9.07 7.27 0.09
N ASP A 187 9.78 6.18 -0.11
CA ASP A 187 10.80 6.06 -1.15
C ASP A 187 10.21 5.93 -2.55
N SER A 188 8.98 5.40 -2.68
CA SER A 188 8.23 5.45 -3.93
C SER A 188 7.93 6.89 -4.35
N ILE A 189 7.61 7.75 -3.38
CA ILE A 189 7.34 9.17 -3.62
C ILE A 189 8.63 9.89 -4.02
N ARG A 190 9.75 9.63 -3.32
CA ARG A 190 11.08 10.12 -3.73
C ARG A 190 11.39 9.70 -5.15
N SER A 191 11.15 8.43 -5.50
CA SER A 191 11.42 7.91 -6.83
C SER A 191 10.59 8.62 -7.92
N VAL A 192 9.32 8.92 -7.65
CA VAL A 192 8.48 9.66 -8.61
C VAL A 192 8.90 11.13 -8.71
N GLN A 193 9.23 11.79 -7.60
CA GLN A 193 9.74 13.16 -7.61
C GLN A 193 11.10 13.25 -8.34
N ASN A 194 11.99 12.28 -8.13
CA ASN A 194 13.26 12.18 -8.84
C ASN A 194 13.03 12.02 -10.35
N LEU A 195 12.09 11.16 -10.75
CA LEU A 195 11.70 11.01 -12.15
C LEU A 195 11.23 12.35 -12.72
N ALA A 196 10.34 13.04 -12.00
CA ALA A 196 9.81 14.33 -12.42
C ALA A 196 10.89 15.41 -12.55
N GLN A 197 11.87 15.47 -11.65
CA GLN A 197 12.97 16.42 -11.76
C GLN A 197 13.85 16.15 -12.98
N LEU A 198 14.16 14.88 -13.27
CA LEU A 198 14.99 14.48 -14.42
C LEU A 198 14.38 14.86 -15.77
N THR A 199 13.06 15.04 -15.79
CA THR A 199 12.27 15.28 -17.00
C THR A 199 11.73 16.71 -17.07
N GLY A 200 12.15 17.61 -16.17
CA GLY A 200 11.73 19.01 -16.17
C GLY A 200 10.30 19.25 -15.67
N GLY A 201 9.82 18.39 -14.79
CA GLY A 201 8.53 18.47 -14.13
C GLY A 201 8.39 19.60 -13.13
N THR A 202 7.13 19.88 -12.76
CA THR A 202 6.78 20.84 -11.70
C THR A 202 6.83 20.16 -10.32
N GLU A 203 6.79 20.97 -9.26
CA GLU A 203 6.54 20.47 -7.91
C GLU A 203 5.20 19.71 -7.86
N MET A 204 5.10 18.78 -6.91
CA MET A 204 3.90 17.96 -6.73
C MET A 204 3.24 18.29 -5.40
N SER A 205 1.91 18.41 -5.42
CA SER A 205 1.10 18.27 -4.21
C SER A 205 0.74 16.80 -4.01
N ILE A 206 1.01 16.25 -2.83
CA ILE A 206 1.04 14.81 -2.59
C ILE A 206 0.17 14.44 -1.40
N VAL A 207 -0.78 13.53 -1.63
CA VAL A 207 -1.54 12.88 -0.57
C VAL A 207 -1.30 11.37 -0.59
N ILE A 208 -1.05 10.78 0.57
CA ILE A 208 -0.99 9.32 0.74
C ILE A 208 -2.35 8.77 1.19
N TRP A 209 -2.80 7.65 0.66
CA TRP A 209 -4.11 7.08 0.99
C TRP A 209 -4.07 5.55 1.04
N GLY A 210 -4.50 4.97 2.16
CA GLY A 210 -4.76 3.55 2.30
C GLY A 210 -6.10 3.25 2.96
N TYR A 211 -6.61 2.04 2.70
CA TYR A 211 -7.77 1.46 3.40
C TYR A 211 -7.41 0.09 3.99
N SER A 212 -7.94 -0.27 5.16
CA SER A 212 -7.72 -1.58 5.79
C SER A 212 -6.21 -1.87 5.93
N GLY A 213 -5.71 -3.01 5.47
CA GLY A 213 -4.28 -3.33 5.47
C GLY A 213 -3.39 -2.29 4.77
N GLY A 214 -3.91 -1.53 3.80
CA GLY A 214 -3.19 -0.42 3.18
C GLY A 214 -2.85 0.72 4.15
N THR A 215 -3.68 0.93 5.18
CA THR A 215 -3.41 1.93 6.21
C THR A 215 -2.16 1.64 7.03
N THR A 216 -1.70 0.38 7.10
CA THR A 216 -0.45 0.04 7.78
C THR A 216 0.75 0.74 7.13
N ALA A 217 0.77 0.77 5.79
CA ALA A 217 1.79 1.47 5.02
C ALA A 217 1.59 2.99 5.08
N THR A 218 0.36 3.46 4.89
CA THR A 218 0.03 4.90 4.89
C THR A 218 0.32 5.56 6.24
N ALA A 219 -0.11 4.95 7.34
CA ALA A 219 0.11 5.51 8.67
C ALA A 219 1.59 5.41 9.07
N ALA A 220 2.27 4.29 8.78
CA ALA A 220 3.71 4.19 9.03
C ALA A 220 4.51 5.23 8.25
N ALA A 221 4.17 5.46 6.98
CA ALA A 221 4.77 6.54 6.19
C ALA A 221 4.52 7.92 6.81
N ALA A 222 3.31 8.20 7.30
CA ALA A 222 2.98 9.45 7.98
C ALA A 222 3.80 9.67 9.27
N GLU A 223 3.96 8.63 10.10
CA GLU A 223 4.76 8.70 11.34
C GLU A 223 6.27 8.78 11.08
N MET A 224 6.75 8.18 9.98
CA MET A 224 8.16 8.13 9.64
C MET A 224 8.61 9.35 8.85
N GLN A 225 7.72 10.04 8.12
CA GLN A 225 8.07 11.18 7.29
C GLN A 225 8.92 12.22 8.03
N PRO A 226 8.61 12.65 9.29
CA PRO A 226 9.41 13.68 9.97
C PRO A 226 10.87 13.30 10.24
N THR A 227 11.22 12.01 10.24
CA THR A 227 12.56 11.53 10.63
C THR A 227 13.26 10.77 9.51
N TYR A 228 12.55 9.92 8.77
CA TYR A 228 13.08 9.14 7.64
C TYR A 228 13.10 9.93 6.33
N ALA A 229 12.11 10.80 6.12
CA ALA A 229 11.97 11.58 4.88
C ALA A 229 11.56 13.04 5.11
N PRO A 230 12.31 13.79 5.94
CA PRO A 230 11.94 15.15 6.34
C PRO A 230 11.88 16.14 5.16
N GLU A 231 12.54 15.82 4.05
CA GLU A 231 12.53 16.63 2.83
C GLU A 231 11.24 16.46 1.99
N LEU A 232 10.49 15.38 2.20
CA LEU A 232 9.22 15.16 1.50
C LEU A 232 8.13 16.04 2.11
N LYS A 233 7.52 16.89 1.29
CA LYS A 233 6.33 17.66 1.67
C LYS A 233 5.09 16.85 1.29
N LEU A 234 4.46 16.23 2.28
CA LEU A 234 3.15 15.58 2.12
C LEU A 234 2.06 16.58 2.50
N ASP A 235 1.14 16.87 1.58
CA ASP A 235 0.04 17.81 1.82
C ASP A 235 -1.13 17.15 2.55
N GLY A 236 -1.15 15.81 2.62
CA GLY A 236 -2.12 15.11 3.45
C GLY A 236 -1.96 13.59 3.52
N ALA A 237 -2.69 12.99 4.45
CA ALA A 237 -2.83 11.55 4.57
C ALA A 237 -4.30 11.14 4.79
N ILE A 238 -4.74 10.08 4.12
CA ILE A 238 -6.09 9.53 4.24
C ILE A 238 -6.01 8.08 4.76
N LEU A 239 -6.68 7.82 5.88
CA LEU A 239 -6.71 6.52 6.53
C LEU A 239 -8.15 6.04 6.67
N GLY A 240 -8.52 4.98 5.96
CA GLY A 240 -9.85 4.37 6.06
C GLY A 240 -9.81 2.98 6.68
N GLY A 241 -10.69 2.68 7.64
CA GLY A 241 -10.71 1.33 8.25
C GLY A 241 -9.34 0.98 8.87
N MET A 242 -8.76 1.93 9.62
CA MET A 242 -7.37 1.93 10.07
C MET A 242 -7.01 0.67 10.87
N ALA A 243 -5.96 -0.01 10.41
CA ALA A 243 -5.32 -1.14 11.10
C ALA A 243 -4.10 -0.65 11.88
N ASN A 244 -4.16 -0.71 13.21
CA ASN A 244 -3.18 -0.12 14.10
C ASN A 244 -2.25 -1.13 14.79
N ASP A 245 -2.76 -2.31 15.16
CA ASP A 245 -2.01 -3.43 15.75
C ASP A 245 -2.62 -4.75 15.26
N LEU A 246 -1.98 -5.36 14.27
CA LEU A 246 -2.46 -6.59 13.66
C LEU A 246 -2.40 -7.80 14.61
N ALA A 247 -1.42 -7.84 15.52
CA ALA A 247 -1.26 -8.94 16.47
C ALA A 247 -2.37 -8.94 17.54
N SER A 248 -2.87 -7.75 17.91
CA SER A 248 -4.00 -7.62 18.83
C SER A 248 -5.29 -8.30 18.35
N SER A 249 -5.41 -8.51 17.03
CA SER A 249 -6.56 -9.16 16.42
C SER A 249 -6.44 -10.69 16.28
N PHE A 250 -5.28 -11.30 16.56
CA PHE A 250 -5.07 -12.74 16.31
C PHE A 250 -6.10 -13.63 16.99
N ASP A 251 -6.37 -13.40 18.28
CA ASP A 251 -7.36 -14.19 19.03
C ASP A 251 -8.77 -14.09 18.46
N ARG A 252 -9.12 -12.91 17.92
CA ARG A 252 -10.42 -12.66 17.29
C ARG A 252 -10.51 -13.31 15.90
N LEU A 253 -9.42 -13.31 15.16
CA LEU A 253 -9.35 -13.86 13.80
C LEU A 253 -9.24 -15.38 13.80
N ASN A 254 -8.64 -15.97 14.83
CA ASN A 254 -8.41 -17.40 14.95
C ASN A 254 -9.73 -18.18 14.96
N GLY A 255 -9.86 -19.24 14.16
CA GLY A 255 -11.12 -19.97 13.98
C GLY A 255 -12.20 -19.21 13.20
N GLY A 256 -11.94 -17.97 12.78
CA GLY A 256 -12.86 -17.15 12.00
C GLY A 256 -12.76 -17.36 10.49
N PRO A 257 -13.64 -16.72 9.70
CA PRO A 257 -13.70 -16.87 8.24
C PRO A 257 -12.45 -16.34 7.50
N ILE A 258 -11.58 -15.59 8.20
CA ILE A 258 -10.35 -15.02 7.64
C ILE A 258 -9.09 -15.44 8.43
N ALA A 259 -9.16 -16.56 9.15
CA ALA A 259 -8.08 -17.06 10.00
C ALA A 259 -6.73 -17.21 9.26
N GLY A 260 -6.76 -17.56 7.97
CA GLY A 260 -5.56 -17.65 7.13
C GLY A 260 -4.70 -16.38 7.07
N ARG A 261 -5.26 -15.20 7.40
CA ARG A 261 -4.48 -13.97 7.52
C ARG A 261 -3.43 -14.03 8.62
N ILE A 262 -3.67 -14.76 9.71
CA ILE A 262 -2.70 -14.94 10.80
C ILE A 262 -1.44 -15.60 10.23
N ILE A 263 -1.59 -16.64 9.41
CA ILE A 263 -0.47 -17.33 8.75
C ILE A 263 0.31 -16.34 7.86
N ALA A 264 -0.38 -15.59 7.01
CA ALA A 264 0.25 -14.60 6.13
C ALA A 264 1.01 -13.52 6.93
N ILE A 265 0.48 -13.06 8.06
CA ILE A 265 1.14 -12.08 8.93
C ILE A 265 2.39 -12.68 9.59
N LEU A 266 2.30 -13.90 10.15
CA LEU A 266 3.45 -14.56 10.80
C LEU A 266 4.59 -14.83 9.81
N LEU A 267 4.26 -15.25 8.60
CA LEU A 267 5.23 -15.40 7.52
C LEU A 267 5.78 -14.02 7.12
N GLY A 268 4.92 -13.05 6.82
CA GLY A 268 5.35 -11.72 6.40
C GLY A 268 6.27 -11.03 7.40
N ILE A 269 5.90 -10.98 8.68
CA ILE A 269 6.67 -10.27 9.71
C ILE A 269 8.06 -10.87 9.94
N THR A 270 8.20 -12.18 9.76
CA THR A 270 9.47 -12.89 9.94
C THR A 270 10.32 -12.93 8.66
N ALA A 271 9.81 -12.46 7.52
CA ALA A 271 10.47 -12.59 6.23
C ALA A 271 11.89 -11.96 6.24
N GLN A 272 12.06 -10.84 6.94
CA GLN A 272 13.34 -10.11 6.99
C GLN A 272 14.21 -10.47 8.20
N PHE A 273 13.73 -11.36 9.08
CA PHE A 273 14.35 -11.74 10.35
C PHE A 273 14.58 -13.26 10.42
N PRO A 274 15.72 -13.77 9.92
CA PRO A 274 15.98 -15.21 9.80
C PRO A 274 15.83 -15.99 11.10
N ASP A 275 16.26 -15.43 12.24
CA ASP A 275 16.15 -16.09 13.55
C ASP A 275 14.69 -16.23 13.99
N ALA A 276 13.86 -15.21 13.75
CA ALA A 276 12.44 -15.27 14.03
C ALA A 276 11.71 -16.24 13.10
N ARG A 277 12.12 -16.33 11.82
CA ARG A 277 11.60 -17.32 10.88
C ARG A 277 12.00 -18.75 11.29
N ALA A 278 13.23 -18.94 11.73
CA ALA A 278 13.71 -20.23 12.24
C ALA A 278 12.92 -20.64 13.48
N TYR A 279 12.71 -19.73 14.43
CA TYR A 279 11.85 -19.95 15.59
C TYR A 279 10.43 -20.35 15.17
N LEU A 280 9.75 -19.52 14.36
CA LEU A 280 8.38 -19.77 13.88
C LEU A 280 8.25 -21.17 13.27
N THR A 281 9.17 -21.54 12.37
CA THR A 281 9.12 -22.83 11.68
C THR A 281 9.50 -24.01 12.59
N SER A 282 10.33 -23.79 13.61
CA SER A 282 10.67 -24.82 14.60
C SER A 282 9.50 -25.16 15.52
N CYS A 283 8.58 -24.22 15.73
CA CYS A 283 7.37 -24.39 16.53
C CYS A 283 6.23 -25.10 15.78
N LEU A 284 6.30 -25.21 14.44
CA LEU A 284 5.22 -25.85 13.67
C LEU A 284 5.14 -27.35 13.92
N VAL A 285 3.91 -27.87 13.98
CA VAL A 285 3.60 -29.30 13.97
C VAL A 285 4.07 -29.90 12.62
N PRO A 286 4.92 -30.95 12.61
CA PRO A 286 5.52 -31.46 11.37
C PRO A 286 4.49 -31.82 10.28
N GLU A 287 3.35 -32.38 10.66
CA GLU A 287 2.32 -32.88 9.75
C GLU A 287 1.58 -31.77 9.01
N THR A 288 1.50 -30.56 9.58
CA THR A 288 0.79 -29.40 9.01
C THR A 288 1.75 -28.30 8.56
N ARG A 289 3.07 -28.52 8.65
CA ARG A 289 4.09 -27.52 8.34
C ARG A 289 4.04 -27.07 6.89
N ASP A 290 3.97 -28.00 5.95
CA ASP A 290 3.96 -27.69 4.52
C ASP A 290 2.68 -26.96 4.12
N GLU A 291 1.55 -27.34 4.72
CA GLU A 291 0.29 -26.63 4.57
C GLU A 291 0.42 -25.17 5.03
N PHE A 292 0.96 -24.93 6.24
CA PHE A 292 1.21 -23.58 6.75
C PHE A 292 2.12 -22.76 5.82
N LEU A 293 3.19 -23.36 5.31
CA LEU A 293 4.15 -22.70 4.42
C LEU A 293 3.61 -22.47 3.00
N SER A 294 2.57 -23.20 2.57
CA SER A 294 1.97 -23.03 1.24
C SER A 294 1.43 -21.61 0.97
N VAL A 295 1.17 -20.83 2.02
CA VAL A 295 0.76 -19.41 1.93
C VAL A 295 1.82 -18.54 1.24
N LEU A 296 3.10 -18.93 1.27
CA LEU A 296 4.16 -18.20 0.55
C LEU A 296 4.00 -18.25 -0.97
N GLU A 297 3.37 -19.31 -1.49
CA GLU A 297 3.22 -19.58 -2.92
C GLU A 297 1.76 -19.44 -3.38
N THR A 298 0.85 -19.09 -2.46
CA THR A 298 -0.60 -19.06 -2.72
C THR A 298 -1.12 -17.64 -2.65
N GLU A 299 -1.82 -17.22 -3.70
CA GLU A 299 -2.48 -15.90 -3.76
C GLU A 299 -3.37 -15.66 -2.53
N ALA A 300 -3.38 -14.41 -2.02
CA ALA A 300 -3.96 -14.05 -0.74
C ALA A 300 -5.41 -14.51 -0.54
N SER A 301 -6.29 -14.29 -1.51
CA SER A 301 -7.70 -14.67 -1.42
C SER A 301 -7.90 -16.19 -1.36
N LYS A 302 -7.10 -16.95 -2.12
CA LYS A 302 -7.09 -18.41 -2.07
C LYS A 302 -6.56 -18.93 -0.72
N SER A 303 -5.48 -18.34 -0.21
CA SER A 303 -4.94 -18.65 1.11
C SER A 303 -5.98 -18.43 2.21
N VAL A 304 -6.64 -17.26 2.20
CA VAL A 304 -7.69 -16.94 3.17
C VAL A 304 -8.84 -17.94 3.11
N LEU A 305 -9.29 -18.32 1.91
CA LEU A 305 -10.37 -19.30 1.74
C LEU A 305 -9.95 -20.69 2.23
N HIS A 306 -8.72 -21.12 1.94
CA HIS A 306 -8.21 -22.44 2.31
C HIS A 306 -8.16 -22.65 3.84
N PHE A 307 -7.81 -21.60 4.59
CA PHE A 307 -7.74 -21.64 6.07
C PHE A 307 -9.00 -21.10 6.77
N SER A 308 -10.08 -20.85 6.04
CA SER A 308 -11.32 -20.32 6.61
C SER A 308 -11.89 -21.23 7.70
N GLY A 309 -12.19 -20.66 8.87
CA GLY A 309 -12.74 -21.38 10.02
C GLY A 309 -11.74 -22.23 10.80
N ARG A 310 -10.45 -22.24 10.42
CA ARG A 310 -9.45 -23.08 11.07
C ARG A 310 -8.85 -22.42 12.31
N ASP A 311 -8.58 -23.25 13.32
CA ASP A 311 -7.74 -22.89 14.45
C ASP A 311 -6.27 -22.88 13.99
N ILE A 312 -5.71 -21.69 13.79
CA ILE A 312 -4.32 -21.49 13.38
C ILE A 312 -3.35 -21.87 14.49
N TYR A 313 -3.77 -21.77 15.76
CA TYR A 313 -2.92 -22.19 16.87
C TYR A 313 -2.68 -23.69 16.87
N ALA A 314 -3.58 -24.50 16.29
CA ALA A 314 -3.39 -25.95 16.15
C ALA A 314 -2.23 -26.34 15.20
N PHE A 315 -1.66 -25.40 14.43
CA PHE A 315 -0.48 -25.64 13.60
C PHE A 315 0.84 -25.59 14.39
N PHE A 316 0.79 -25.21 15.68
CA PHE A 316 1.96 -25.04 16.55
C PHE A 316 2.00 -26.10 17.66
N LYS A 317 3.20 -26.56 18.01
CA LYS A 317 3.44 -27.64 19.00
C LYS A 317 2.91 -27.28 20.38
N ASP A 318 3.20 -26.06 20.85
CA ASP A 318 2.68 -25.52 22.11
C ASP A 318 1.49 -24.56 21.87
N GLY A 319 0.84 -24.67 20.71
CA GLY A 319 -0.32 -23.88 20.35
C GLY A 319 -0.08 -22.37 20.40
N LYS A 320 -1.00 -21.64 21.03
CA LYS A 320 -0.93 -20.18 21.18
C LYS A 320 0.40 -19.71 21.81
N LYS A 321 1.00 -20.50 22.71
CA LYS A 321 2.22 -20.11 23.41
C LYS A 321 3.38 -19.87 22.43
N ASP A 322 3.48 -20.67 21.38
CA ASP A 322 4.52 -20.51 20.35
C ASP A 322 4.34 -19.21 19.56
N VAL A 323 3.09 -18.87 19.21
CA VAL A 323 2.74 -17.64 18.48
C VAL A 323 3.06 -16.37 19.28
N TYR A 324 3.02 -16.45 20.62
CA TYR A 324 3.40 -15.37 21.54
C TYR A 324 4.79 -15.60 22.17
N GLY A 325 5.66 -16.35 21.51
CA GLY A 325 7.06 -16.48 21.90
C GLY A 325 7.77 -15.12 21.94
N PRO A 326 8.75 -14.91 22.84
CA PRO A 326 9.39 -13.61 23.02
C PRO A 326 9.93 -12.97 21.73
N ILE A 327 10.55 -13.75 20.85
CA ILE A 327 11.11 -13.26 19.58
C ILE A 327 10.03 -12.79 18.60
N LEU A 328 8.82 -13.38 18.61
CA LEU A 328 7.72 -12.92 17.77
C LEU A 328 7.02 -11.71 18.40
N VAL A 329 6.87 -11.69 19.72
CA VAL A 329 6.31 -10.54 20.44
C VAL A 329 7.17 -9.29 20.22
N GLU A 330 8.50 -9.42 20.24
CA GLU A 330 9.40 -8.30 19.89
C GLU A 330 9.13 -7.76 18.49
N LEU A 331 8.88 -8.63 17.50
CA LEU A 331 8.47 -8.19 16.17
C LEU A 331 7.09 -7.55 16.15
N TYR A 332 6.11 -8.03 16.92
CA TYR A 332 4.80 -7.38 16.99
C TYR A 332 4.92 -5.95 17.50
N GLU A 333 5.71 -5.73 18.55
CA GLU A 333 5.96 -4.42 19.14
C GLU A 333 6.71 -3.47 18.20
N THR A 334 7.74 -3.96 17.52
CA THR A 334 8.63 -3.11 16.70
C THR A 334 8.17 -2.95 15.25
N GLN A 335 7.41 -3.92 14.73
CA GLN A 335 7.07 -4.01 13.31
C GLN A 335 5.57 -3.92 13.03
N MET A 336 4.64 -4.20 13.94
CA MET A 336 3.19 -4.18 13.59
C MET A 336 2.43 -2.94 14.08
N LYS A 337 2.98 -2.20 15.04
CA LYS A 337 2.26 -1.10 15.70
C LYS A 337 2.35 0.22 14.95
N ILE A 338 1.22 0.91 14.94
CA ILE A 338 1.05 2.33 14.61
C ILE A 338 0.78 3.10 15.91
N GLY A 339 1.13 4.38 15.95
CA GLY A 339 0.99 5.23 17.13
C GLY A 339 2.21 5.18 18.04
N THR A 340 3.33 4.56 17.62
CA THR A 340 4.52 4.34 18.47
C THR A 340 5.73 5.15 18.03
N ARG A 341 5.68 5.83 16.89
CA ARG A 341 6.78 6.61 16.32
C ARG A 341 6.49 8.11 16.41
N SER A 342 6.99 8.91 15.47
CA SER A 342 6.77 10.35 15.44
C SER A 342 5.31 10.68 15.12
N THR A 343 4.87 11.83 15.58
CA THR A 343 3.55 12.37 15.26
C THR A 343 3.50 12.83 13.80
N PRO A 344 2.48 12.42 13.02
CA PRO A 344 2.24 12.94 11.68
C PRO A 344 2.12 14.48 11.67
N VAL A 345 2.83 15.12 10.75
CA VAL A 345 2.88 16.60 10.63
C VAL A 345 2.05 17.17 9.48
N MET A 346 1.51 16.30 8.63
CA MET A 346 0.59 16.66 7.54
C MET A 346 -0.87 16.60 8.02
N PRO A 347 -1.79 17.37 7.41
CA PRO A 347 -3.21 17.20 7.61
C PRO A 347 -3.67 15.77 7.35
N MET A 348 -4.53 15.22 8.19
CA MET A 348 -5.05 13.87 8.01
C MET A 348 -6.57 13.82 8.00
N PHE A 349 -7.11 12.98 7.12
CA PHE A 349 -8.50 12.56 7.15
C PHE A 349 -8.59 11.08 7.49
N ILE A 350 -9.24 10.79 8.61
CA ILE A 350 -9.48 9.42 9.06
C ILE A 350 -10.98 9.16 8.98
N TYR A 351 -11.36 8.04 8.37
CA TYR A 351 -12.75 7.59 8.33
C TYR A 351 -12.85 6.13 8.75
N HIS A 352 -13.78 5.84 9.66
CA HIS A 352 -13.87 4.51 10.27
C HIS A 352 -15.29 4.19 10.69
N ALA A 353 -15.76 2.97 10.42
CA ALA A 353 -17.05 2.52 10.94
C ALA A 353 -16.92 2.14 12.42
N ILE A 354 -17.83 2.62 13.27
CA ILE A 354 -17.86 2.22 14.69
C ILE A 354 -18.11 0.71 14.81
N GLY A 355 -18.93 0.15 13.91
CA GLY A 355 -19.23 -1.28 13.82
C GLY A 355 -18.15 -2.13 13.14
N ASP A 356 -16.93 -1.61 12.96
CA ASP A 356 -15.84 -2.33 12.30
C ASP A 356 -15.48 -3.62 13.05
N GLN A 357 -15.73 -4.73 12.38
CA GLN A 357 -15.55 -6.08 12.90
C GLN A 357 -14.15 -6.67 12.65
N VAL A 358 -13.24 -5.91 12.06
CA VAL A 358 -11.87 -6.34 11.76
C VAL A 358 -10.87 -5.48 12.52
N CYS A 359 -11.06 -4.17 12.49
CA CYS A 359 -10.23 -3.15 13.13
C CYS A 359 -11.07 -2.39 14.16
N PRO A 360 -11.04 -2.77 15.45
CA PRO A 360 -11.85 -2.15 16.49
C PRO A 360 -11.63 -0.63 16.58
N VAL A 361 -12.73 0.14 16.63
CA VAL A 361 -12.66 1.61 16.63
C VAL A 361 -12.00 2.19 17.87
N ASP A 362 -12.11 1.53 19.04
CA ASP A 362 -11.46 1.96 20.28
C ASP A 362 -9.93 2.03 20.13
N LYS A 363 -9.38 1.09 19.37
CA LYS A 363 -7.95 1.03 19.06
C LYS A 363 -7.49 2.15 18.12
N VAL A 364 -8.38 2.60 17.25
CA VAL A 364 -8.15 3.78 16.40
C VAL A 364 -8.29 5.06 17.22
N ASP A 365 -9.31 5.15 18.09
CA ASP A 365 -9.52 6.27 19.00
C ASP A 365 -8.27 6.49 19.90
N ASP A 366 -7.64 5.43 20.41
CA ASP A 366 -6.40 5.51 21.21
C ASP A 366 -5.25 6.18 20.43
N VAL A 367 -5.01 5.74 19.19
CA VAL A 367 -3.93 6.29 18.35
C VAL A 367 -4.22 7.73 17.93
N VAL A 368 -5.46 8.03 17.54
CA VAL A 368 -5.86 9.40 17.16
C VAL A 368 -5.79 10.35 18.35
N SER A 369 -6.17 9.89 19.54
CA SER A 369 -6.07 10.69 20.78
C SER A 369 -4.61 11.02 21.09
N LYS A 370 -3.71 10.04 20.97
CA LYS A 370 -2.27 10.28 21.14
C LYS A 370 -1.74 11.29 20.12
N TRP A 371 -1.97 11.08 18.83
CA TRP A 371 -1.51 12.03 17.81
C TRP A 371 -2.08 13.43 18.02
N ARG A 372 -3.34 13.54 18.45
CA ARG A 372 -3.96 14.82 18.81
C ARG A 372 -3.25 15.49 19.98
N GLU A 373 -2.95 14.76 21.04
CA GLU A 373 -2.22 15.28 22.21
C GLU A 373 -0.83 15.78 21.82
N ASP A 374 -0.21 15.12 20.84
CA ASP A 374 1.10 15.50 20.28
C ASP A 374 1.01 16.58 19.18
N GLY A 375 -0.19 17.12 18.91
CA GLY A 375 -0.38 18.28 18.01
C GLY A 375 -0.71 17.97 16.55
N ALA A 376 -1.08 16.74 16.19
CA ALA A 376 -1.46 16.39 14.83
C ALA A 376 -2.76 17.08 14.37
N HIS A 377 -2.82 17.41 13.07
CA HIS A 377 -3.99 18.01 12.44
C HIS A 377 -4.87 16.92 11.83
N ILE A 378 -5.96 16.55 12.52
CA ILE A 378 -6.77 15.38 12.15
C ILE A 378 -8.25 15.73 12.06
N LEU A 379 -8.87 15.46 10.91
CA LEU A 379 -10.31 15.28 10.81
C LEU A 379 -10.63 13.79 10.91
N PHE A 380 -11.21 13.35 12.02
CA PHE A 380 -11.62 11.96 12.22
C PHE A 380 -13.15 11.85 12.22
N GLU A 381 -13.68 11.14 11.23
CA GLU A 381 -15.10 10.86 11.10
C GLU A 381 -15.41 9.39 11.37
N ARG A 382 -16.17 9.17 12.44
CA ARG A 382 -16.63 7.84 12.86
C ARG A 382 -18.03 7.60 12.32
N ASN A 383 -18.18 6.70 11.36
CA ASN A 383 -19.48 6.35 10.81
C ASN A 383 -20.24 5.45 11.79
N THR A 384 -21.40 5.90 12.25
CA THR A 384 -22.23 5.13 13.20
C THR A 384 -22.99 4.00 12.51
N LEU A 385 -23.04 3.99 11.17
CA LEU A 385 -23.61 2.92 10.37
C LEU A 385 -22.53 2.15 9.60
N GLY A 386 -22.78 0.87 9.35
CA GLY A 386 -21.88 0.03 8.57
C GLY A 386 -20.84 -0.73 9.38
N ASN A 387 -19.93 -1.36 8.67
CA ASN A 387 -18.89 -2.26 9.16
C ASN A 387 -17.61 -2.10 8.31
N HIS A 388 -16.59 -2.94 8.53
CA HIS A 388 -15.31 -2.84 7.83
C HIS A 388 -15.43 -2.91 6.31
N VAL A 389 -16.38 -3.69 5.79
CA VAL A 389 -16.53 -3.93 4.35
C VAL A 389 -17.33 -2.80 3.71
N SER A 390 -18.47 -2.42 4.28
CA SER A 390 -19.29 -1.34 3.72
C SER A 390 -18.56 0.01 3.72
N GLU A 391 -17.71 0.26 4.72
CA GLU A 391 -16.97 1.53 4.83
C GLU A 391 -15.90 1.71 3.73
N ILE A 392 -15.52 0.63 3.00
CA ILE A 392 -14.66 0.70 1.80
C ILE A 392 -15.26 1.65 0.77
N GLU A 393 -16.56 1.53 0.49
CA GLU A 393 -17.24 2.38 -0.50
C GLU A 393 -17.86 3.62 0.13
N ASN A 394 -18.43 3.51 1.34
CA ASN A 394 -19.14 4.62 2.00
C ASN A 394 -18.22 5.79 2.36
N GLY A 395 -16.95 5.49 2.66
CA GLY A 395 -15.97 6.51 3.01
C GLY A 395 -15.40 7.28 1.82
N LYS A 396 -15.37 6.67 0.62
CA LYS A 396 -14.72 7.25 -0.57
C LYS A 396 -15.24 8.64 -0.93
N PRO A 397 -16.56 8.92 -0.98
CA PRO A 397 -17.04 10.27 -1.34
C PRO A 397 -16.53 11.37 -0.42
N ARG A 398 -16.46 11.11 0.90
CA ARG A 398 -15.95 12.08 1.89
C ARG A 398 -14.44 12.24 1.78
N ALA A 399 -13.72 11.13 1.61
CA ALA A 399 -12.28 11.16 1.37
C ALA A 399 -11.93 11.93 0.09
N MET A 400 -12.67 11.71 -1.01
CA MET A 400 -12.51 12.45 -2.26
C MET A 400 -12.83 13.94 -2.12
N ALA A 401 -13.84 14.30 -1.32
CA ALA A 401 -14.18 15.70 -1.05
C ALA A 401 -13.07 16.40 -0.26
N TRP A 402 -12.55 15.75 0.79
CA TRP A 402 -11.41 16.25 1.55
C TRP A 402 -10.14 16.37 0.70
N LEU A 403 -9.86 15.36 -0.13
CA LEU A 403 -8.72 15.34 -1.04
C LEU A 403 -8.75 16.50 -2.05
N ARG A 404 -9.93 16.82 -2.59
CA ARG A 404 -10.10 18.01 -3.45
C ARG A 404 -9.77 19.29 -2.70
N GLN A 405 -10.18 19.43 -1.44
CA GLN A 405 -9.85 20.64 -0.65
C GLN A 405 -8.34 20.80 -0.45
N ILE A 406 -7.61 19.70 -0.22
CA ILE A 406 -6.15 19.71 -0.12
C ILE A 406 -5.52 20.16 -1.45
N PHE A 407 -5.90 19.53 -2.57
CA PHE A 407 -5.32 19.84 -3.88
C PHE A 407 -5.75 21.20 -4.46
N ASP A 408 -6.94 21.70 -4.09
CA ASP A 408 -7.42 23.04 -4.43
C ASP A 408 -6.87 24.10 -3.46
N GLU A 409 -5.99 23.74 -2.52
CA GLU A 409 -5.37 24.64 -1.54
C GLU A 409 -6.41 25.44 -0.72
N SER A 410 -7.59 24.85 -0.51
CA SER A 410 -8.75 25.44 0.17
C SER A 410 -9.06 24.81 1.53
N TYR A 411 -8.26 23.82 1.94
CA TYR A 411 -8.43 23.17 3.24
C TYR A 411 -7.98 24.08 4.38
N GLU A 412 -8.94 24.67 5.08
CA GLU A 412 -8.73 25.59 6.19
C GLU A 412 -9.07 24.93 7.53
N THR A 413 -8.22 24.03 8.03
CA THR A 413 -8.31 23.63 9.44
C THR A 413 -6.95 23.49 10.09
N SER A 414 -6.82 24.02 11.31
CA SER A 414 -5.61 23.97 12.13
C SER A 414 -5.79 23.13 13.39
N THR A 415 -6.90 22.39 13.51
CA THR A 415 -7.26 21.68 14.75
C THR A 415 -7.70 20.24 14.49
N CYS A 416 -7.44 19.38 15.48
CA CYS A 416 -7.99 18.03 15.50
C CYS A 416 -9.49 18.07 15.83
N THR A 417 -10.31 17.54 14.93
CA THR A 417 -11.77 17.39 15.06
C THR A 417 -12.15 15.92 14.96
N ILE A 418 -12.81 15.39 16.00
CA ILE A 418 -13.36 14.04 16.01
C ILE A 418 -14.88 14.16 16.04
N ARG A 419 -15.58 13.56 15.08
CA ARG A 419 -17.05 13.59 15.01
C ARG A 419 -17.65 12.27 14.56
N ASN A 420 -18.88 12.03 15.02
CA ASN A 420 -19.70 10.94 14.50
C ASN A 420 -20.48 11.43 13.28
N VAL A 421 -20.60 10.57 12.27
CA VAL A 421 -21.38 10.83 11.05
C VAL A 421 -22.31 9.65 10.78
N ILE A 422 -23.36 9.88 10.01
CA ILE A 422 -24.28 8.85 9.54
C ILE A 422 -24.15 8.81 8.01
N VAL A 423 -23.55 7.75 7.48
CA VAL A 423 -23.40 7.55 6.03
C VAL A 423 -23.83 6.14 5.67
N GLU A 424 -24.89 6.05 4.87
CA GLU A 424 -25.43 4.78 4.36
C GLU A 424 -24.64 4.31 3.14
N ALA A 425 -24.65 2.98 2.90
CA ALA A 425 -24.15 2.44 1.65
C ALA A 425 -25.12 2.76 0.51
N PRO A 426 -24.62 3.09 -0.71
CA PRO A 426 -25.49 3.18 -1.88
C PRO A 426 -26.29 1.88 -2.02
N ALA A 427 -27.60 2.01 -2.22
CA ALA A 427 -28.57 0.91 -2.22
C ALA A 427 -28.30 -0.20 -3.26
N ASP A 428 -27.38 0.01 -4.20
CA ASP A 428 -27.02 -0.93 -5.27
C ASP A 428 -25.97 -1.99 -4.84
N SER A 429 -25.79 -2.19 -3.54
CA SER A 429 -24.78 -3.10 -2.96
C SER A 429 -25.36 -4.34 -2.25
N ALA A 430 -26.64 -4.66 -2.47
CA ALA A 430 -27.34 -5.84 -1.92
C ALA A 430 -27.47 -6.99 -2.93
#